data_AF-R9KMX3-F1
#
_entry.id   AF-R9KMX3-F1
#
_cell.length_a   1.000
_cell.length_b   1.000
_cell.length_c   1.000
_cell.angle_alpha   90.00
_cell.angle_beta   90.00
_cell.angle_gamma   90.00
#
_symmetry.space_group_name_H-M   'P 1'
#
loop_
_entity.id
_entity.type
_entity.pdbx_description
1 polymer ?
#
loop_
_entity_poly.entity_id
_entity_poly.type
_entity_poly.pdbx_seq_one_letter_code
_entity_poly.pdbx_strand_id
1 'polypeptide(L)'
;MNDIEKDKEDLEVLEGLCLLDDFFMTVVFDQNIGTTEFVLNIILGRDDLEVIEVVAQREYKNPVPGGRSIRLDIYAKDSDGKVYDIEVQNENAGADVHRARFHSSMLDTKMLKSSQEFKEIHDSYVIFITRNDYMNLGFPMYHVERNVQESGELFGDGSHIIYLNGSYKNDSDPVGKLMHDFRCTSAVDMFYQELAKPVGYFKGTEGGRNKVCKAMEERIDRERIETLFDIVKNLMKSMKMTAEQAMTAMCISDSDRAILSKRF
;
A
#
# COMPACT_ATOMS: atom_id res chain seq x y z
N MET A 1 25.13 -2.24 -18.91
CA MET A 1 25.26 -3.26 -17.84
C MET A 1 25.03 -4.60 -18.49
N ASN A 2 25.90 -5.58 -18.28
CA ASN A 2 25.63 -6.94 -18.77
C ASN A 2 24.60 -7.61 -17.84
N ASP A 3 23.80 -8.54 -18.36
CA ASP A 3 22.70 -9.17 -17.63
C ASP A 3 23.13 -9.78 -16.28
N ILE A 4 24.35 -10.32 -16.21
CA ILE A 4 24.93 -10.92 -14.98
C ILE A 4 25.20 -9.88 -13.88
N GLU A 5 25.62 -8.66 -14.22
CA GLU A 5 25.85 -7.60 -13.23
C GLU A 5 24.54 -7.04 -12.69
N LYS A 6 23.52 -6.97 -13.55
CA LYS A 6 22.16 -6.54 -13.18
C LYS A 6 21.48 -7.55 -12.26
N ASP A 7 21.54 -8.84 -12.59
CA ASP A 7 21.00 -9.90 -11.74
C ASP A 7 21.63 -9.89 -10.35
N LYS A 8 22.92 -9.57 -10.24
CA LYS A 8 23.61 -9.49 -8.95
C LYS A 8 23.14 -8.28 -8.12
N GLU A 9 22.98 -7.11 -8.74
CA GLU A 9 22.51 -5.90 -8.05
C GLU A 9 21.05 -6.04 -7.58
N ASP A 10 20.17 -6.60 -8.43
CA ASP A 10 18.77 -6.86 -8.08
C ASP A 10 18.65 -7.85 -6.89
N LEU A 11 19.53 -8.84 -6.82
CA LEU A 11 19.59 -9.77 -5.69
C LEU A 11 20.07 -9.08 -4.40
N GLU A 12 21.08 -8.23 -4.47
CA GLU A 12 21.56 -7.46 -3.31
C GLU A 12 20.46 -6.52 -2.77
N VAL A 13 19.69 -5.87 -3.65
CA VAL A 13 18.54 -5.07 -3.25
C VAL A 13 17.47 -5.94 -2.60
N LEU A 14 17.13 -7.07 -3.22
CA LEU A 14 16.11 -8.00 -2.70
C LEU A 14 16.46 -8.54 -1.31
N GLU A 15 17.74 -8.84 -1.05
CA GLU A 15 18.19 -9.30 0.27
C GLU A 15 17.89 -8.25 1.36
N GLY A 16 18.02 -6.96 1.06
CA GLY A 16 17.76 -5.87 1.98
C GLY A 16 16.28 -5.54 2.25
N LEU A 17 15.36 -5.96 1.39
CA LEU A 17 13.93 -5.62 1.53
C LEU A 17 13.27 -6.29 2.75
N CYS A 18 12.29 -5.64 3.35
CA CYS A 18 11.42 -6.18 4.40
C CYS A 18 9.96 -5.78 4.12
N LEU A 19 9.00 -6.24 4.92
CA LEU A 19 7.58 -5.92 4.69
C LEU A 19 7.21 -4.48 5.08
N LEU A 20 8.15 -3.72 5.67
CA LEU A 20 8.03 -2.27 5.81
C LEU A 20 8.42 -1.51 4.53
N ASP A 21 8.91 -2.20 3.49
CA ASP A 21 9.15 -1.57 2.19
C ASP A 21 7.92 -1.74 1.30
N ASP A 22 7.27 -0.62 0.95
CA ASP A 22 6.03 -0.55 0.14
C ASP A 22 6.03 -1.51 -1.06
N PHE A 23 7.12 -1.54 -1.82
CA PHE A 23 7.24 -2.44 -2.97
C PHE A 23 7.25 -3.91 -2.59
N PHE A 24 8.02 -4.29 -1.57
CA PHE A 24 8.08 -5.69 -1.18
C PHE A 24 6.78 -6.15 -0.55
N MET A 25 6.14 -5.28 0.24
CA MET A 25 4.81 -5.52 0.78
C MET A 25 3.77 -5.69 -0.33
N THR A 26 3.77 -4.81 -1.34
CA THR A 26 2.93 -4.94 -2.54
C THR A 26 3.07 -6.32 -3.20
N VAL A 27 4.31 -6.78 -3.44
CA VAL A 27 4.56 -8.07 -4.09
C VAL A 27 4.13 -9.26 -3.22
N VAL A 28 4.35 -9.19 -1.91
CA VAL A 28 4.03 -10.28 -0.97
C VAL A 28 2.53 -10.42 -0.75
N PHE A 29 1.81 -9.31 -0.69
CA PHE A 29 0.39 -9.27 -0.32
C PHE A 29 -0.57 -9.26 -1.52
N ASP A 30 -0.12 -8.92 -2.74
CA ASP A 30 -1.03 -8.95 -3.91
C ASP A 30 -1.67 -10.33 -4.09
N GLN A 31 -3.01 -10.34 -4.08
CA GLN A 31 -3.85 -11.55 -4.18
C GLN A 31 -3.61 -12.60 -3.07
N ASN A 32 -2.86 -12.28 -2.02
CA ASN A 32 -2.50 -13.21 -0.96
C ASN A 32 -3.50 -13.15 0.21
N ILE A 33 -4.68 -13.73 0.00
CA ILE A 33 -5.79 -13.73 0.95
C ILE A 33 -5.37 -14.23 2.34
N GLY A 34 -4.76 -15.41 2.43
CA GLY A 34 -4.45 -16.03 3.73
C GLY A 34 -3.45 -15.24 4.57
N THR A 35 -2.46 -14.58 3.94
CA THR A 35 -1.50 -13.74 4.67
C THR A 35 -2.16 -12.45 5.15
N THR A 36 -2.98 -11.81 4.30
CA THR A 36 -3.70 -10.59 4.68
C THR A 36 -4.71 -10.84 5.79
N GLU A 37 -5.49 -11.94 5.69
CA GLU A 37 -6.43 -12.35 6.74
C GLU A 37 -5.73 -12.58 8.07
N PHE A 38 -4.60 -13.30 8.06
CA PHE A 38 -3.80 -13.50 9.27
C PHE A 38 -3.35 -12.18 9.90
N VAL A 39 -2.82 -11.25 9.10
CA VAL A 39 -2.40 -9.92 9.60
C VAL A 39 -3.58 -9.15 10.19
N LEU A 40 -4.72 -9.12 9.50
CA LEU A 40 -5.92 -8.44 9.98
C LEU A 40 -6.47 -9.06 11.27
N ASN A 41 -6.45 -10.39 11.39
CA ASN A 41 -6.82 -11.10 12.62
C ASN A 41 -5.96 -10.66 13.82
N ILE A 42 -4.64 -10.55 13.64
CA ILE A 42 -3.75 -10.05 14.70
C ILE A 42 -4.04 -8.58 15.05
N ILE A 43 -4.24 -7.72 14.04
CA ILE A 43 -4.48 -6.28 14.23
C ILE A 43 -5.81 -6.03 14.96
N LEU A 44 -6.86 -6.74 14.57
CA LEU A 44 -8.21 -6.58 15.10
C LEU A 44 -8.47 -7.42 16.35
N GLY A 45 -7.52 -8.28 16.74
CA GLY A 45 -7.65 -9.17 17.90
C GLY A 45 -8.78 -10.19 17.75
N ARG A 46 -8.97 -10.73 16.53
CA ARG A 46 -10.02 -11.68 16.18
C ARG A 46 -9.44 -12.89 15.44
N ASP A 47 -10.21 -13.97 15.34
CA ASP A 47 -9.81 -15.23 14.66
C ASP A 47 -10.89 -15.78 13.71
N ASP A 48 -11.95 -15.00 13.50
CA ASP A 48 -13.14 -15.34 12.73
C ASP A 48 -13.28 -14.53 11.43
N LEU A 49 -12.28 -13.70 11.09
CA LEU A 49 -12.28 -12.96 9.83
C LEU A 49 -12.14 -13.91 8.64
N GLU A 50 -12.97 -13.73 7.61
CA GLU A 50 -12.87 -14.42 6.32
C GLU A 50 -12.66 -13.38 5.22
N VAL A 51 -11.42 -13.21 4.77
CA VAL A 51 -11.06 -12.30 3.68
C VAL A 51 -11.36 -12.98 2.34
N ILE A 52 -12.08 -12.27 1.46
CA ILE A 52 -12.51 -12.80 0.16
C ILE A 52 -11.83 -12.12 -1.03
N GLU A 53 -11.24 -10.94 -0.83
CA GLU A 53 -10.56 -10.18 -1.87
C GLU A 53 -9.34 -9.48 -1.28
N VAL A 54 -8.20 -9.56 -1.99
CA VAL A 54 -6.99 -8.79 -1.71
C VAL A 54 -6.42 -8.31 -3.03
N VAL A 55 -6.17 -7.00 -3.15
CA VAL A 55 -5.62 -6.38 -4.35
C VAL A 55 -4.59 -5.33 -3.95
N ALA A 56 -3.37 -5.46 -4.43
CA ALA A 56 -2.36 -4.44 -4.21
C ALA A 56 -2.48 -3.27 -5.20
N GLN A 57 -2.03 -2.08 -4.79
CA GLN A 57 -1.91 -0.90 -5.64
C GLN A 57 -3.24 -0.50 -6.31
N ARG A 58 -4.36 -0.66 -5.59
CA ARG A 58 -5.72 -0.42 -6.13
C ARG A 58 -6.00 1.08 -6.26
N GLU A 59 -6.23 1.55 -7.47
CA GLU A 59 -6.49 2.97 -7.74
C GLU A 59 -7.96 3.35 -7.46
N TYR A 60 -8.16 4.37 -6.64
CA TYR A 60 -9.45 4.99 -6.37
C TYR A 60 -9.46 6.39 -6.99
N LYS A 61 -10.11 6.49 -8.15
CA LYS A 61 -10.23 7.76 -8.86
C LYS A 61 -11.23 8.69 -8.21
N ASN A 62 -10.82 9.93 -8.00
CA ASN A 62 -11.70 10.98 -7.53
C ASN A 62 -12.73 11.30 -8.62
N PRO A 63 -14.04 11.34 -8.30
CA PRO A 63 -15.06 11.68 -9.29
C PRO A 63 -15.05 13.17 -9.68
N VAL A 64 -14.44 14.04 -8.87
CA VAL A 64 -14.32 15.48 -9.16
C VAL A 64 -13.18 15.72 -10.15
N PRO A 65 -13.41 16.40 -11.29
CA PRO A 65 -12.34 16.78 -12.21
C PRO A 65 -11.23 17.58 -11.53
N GLY A 66 -9.99 17.11 -11.64
CA GLY A 66 -8.83 17.70 -10.95
C GLY A 66 -8.73 17.37 -9.46
N GLY A 67 -9.65 16.57 -8.93
CA GLY A 67 -9.60 16.06 -7.57
C GLY A 67 -8.46 15.07 -7.36
N ARG A 68 -7.99 14.96 -6.12
CA ARG A 68 -6.91 14.04 -5.75
C ARG A 68 -7.44 12.61 -5.69
N SER A 69 -6.90 11.73 -6.52
CA SER A 69 -7.10 10.27 -6.41
C SER A 69 -6.17 9.68 -5.36
N ILE A 70 -6.46 8.46 -4.92
CA ILE A 70 -5.56 7.68 -4.08
C ILE A 70 -5.25 6.35 -4.75
N ARG A 71 -4.14 5.75 -4.36
CA ARG A 71 -3.77 4.38 -4.68
C ARG A 71 -3.54 3.70 -3.34
N LEU A 72 -4.31 2.67 -3.06
CA LEU A 72 -4.23 1.91 -1.83
C LEU A 72 -3.08 0.91 -1.96
N ASP A 73 -2.19 0.85 -0.98
CA ASP A 73 -1.07 -0.09 -1.01
C ASP A 73 -1.62 -1.52 -1.04
N ILE A 74 -2.48 -1.88 -0.08
CA ILE A 74 -3.27 -3.12 -0.08
C ILE A 74 -4.73 -2.82 0.24
N TYR A 75 -5.60 -3.16 -0.70
CA TYR A 75 -7.04 -3.26 -0.48
C TYR A 75 -7.39 -4.68 -0.07
N ALA A 76 -8.20 -4.85 0.97
CA ALA A 76 -8.85 -6.10 1.28
C ALA A 76 -10.34 -5.94 1.58
N LYS A 77 -11.10 -7.02 1.41
CA LYS A 77 -12.53 -7.10 1.72
C LYS A 77 -12.86 -8.44 2.35
N ASP A 78 -13.66 -8.44 3.41
CA ASP A 78 -14.16 -9.66 4.06
C ASP A 78 -15.55 -10.11 3.56
N SER A 79 -15.99 -11.28 4.01
CA SER A 79 -17.29 -11.86 3.65
C SER A 79 -18.49 -11.09 4.21
N ASP A 80 -18.30 -10.29 5.27
CA ASP A 80 -19.31 -9.37 5.83
C ASP A 80 -19.41 -8.05 5.05
N GLY A 81 -18.50 -7.81 4.11
CA GLY A 81 -18.46 -6.64 3.25
C GLY A 81 -17.61 -5.48 3.79
N LYS A 82 -16.97 -5.64 4.95
CA LYS A 82 -16.03 -4.66 5.51
C LYS A 82 -14.82 -4.54 4.61
N VAL A 83 -14.25 -3.34 4.54
CA VAL A 83 -13.08 -3.06 3.70
C VAL A 83 -11.91 -2.56 4.52
N TYR A 84 -10.72 -2.91 4.06
CA TYR A 84 -9.46 -2.60 4.72
C TYR A 84 -8.52 -1.96 3.70
N ASP A 85 -8.03 -0.78 4.04
CA ASP A 85 -6.94 -0.09 3.37
C ASP A 85 -5.71 -0.18 4.27
N ILE A 86 -4.71 -0.98 3.86
CA ILE A 86 -3.50 -1.21 4.64
C ILE A 86 -2.35 -0.50 3.93
N GLU A 87 -1.76 0.49 4.61
CA GLU A 87 -0.78 1.44 4.08
C GLU A 87 0.55 1.29 4.83
N VAL A 88 1.66 1.11 4.12
CA VAL A 88 2.99 0.97 4.75
C VAL A 88 3.79 2.25 4.57
N GLN A 89 4.24 2.85 5.68
CA GLN A 89 4.89 4.16 5.65
C GLN A 89 6.25 4.14 6.34
N ASN A 90 7.30 4.33 5.53
CA ASN A 90 8.68 4.47 6.01
C ASN A 90 8.98 5.86 6.58
N GLU A 91 8.32 6.89 6.06
CA GLU A 91 8.47 8.28 6.50
C GLU A 91 7.20 8.77 7.18
N ASN A 92 7.35 9.47 8.30
CA ASN A 92 6.21 9.99 9.07
C ASN A 92 5.34 10.95 8.25
N ALA A 93 5.89 11.64 7.25
CA ALA A 93 5.13 12.55 6.38
C ALA A 93 4.02 11.83 5.59
N GLY A 94 4.24 10.56 5.23
CA GLY A 94 3.25 9.74 4.53
C GLY A 94 2.11 9.24 5.42
N ALA A 95 2.27 9.30 6.74
CA ALA A 95 1.32 8.80 7.74
C ALA A 95 0.39 9.91 8.28
N ASP A 96 0.38 11.10 7.66
CA ASP A 96 -0.41 12.25 8.10
C ASP A 96 -1.89 11.91 8.36
N VAL A 97 -2.43 12.39 9.48
CA VAL A 97 -3.81 12.10 9.91
C VAL A 97 -4.89 12.63 8.95
N HIS A 98 -4.60 13.68 8.19
CA HIS A 98 -5.52 14.16 7.15
C HIS A 98 -5.50 13.23 5.94
N ARG A 99 -4.38 12.57 5.64
CA ARG A 99 -4.33 11.50 4.62
C ARG A 99 -5.20 10.33 5.05
N ALA A 100 -5.11 9.88 6.31
CA ALA A 100 -5.98 8.82 6.82
C ALA A 100 -7.46 9.17 6.66
N ARG A 101 -7.87 10.38 7.07
CA ARG A 101 -9.23 10.89 6.85
C ARG A 101 -9.62 10.91 5.36
N PHE A 102 -8.71 11.34 4.49
CA PHE A 102 -8.97 11.40 3.05
C PHE A 102 -9.16 10.00 2.46
N HIS A 103 -8.34 9.04 2.85
CA HIS A 103 -8.47 7.63 2.48
C HIS A 103 -9.81 7.06 2.92
N SER A 104 -10.22 7.26 4.19
CA SER A 104 -11.55 6.84 4.67
C SER A 104 -12.67 7.39 3.79
N SER A 105 -12.63 8.70 3.48
CA SER A 105 -13.67 9.31 2.63
C SER A 105 -13.72 8.72 1.22
N MET A 106 -12.56 8.35 0.66
CA MET A 106 -12.46 7.77 -0.69
C MET A 106 -12.97 6.33 -0.71
N LEU A 107 -12.74 5.55 0.35
CA LEU A 107 -13.33 4.21 0.50
C LEU A 107 -14.86 4.29 0.48
N ASP A 108 -15.43 5.19 1.29
CA ASP A 108 -16.88 5.36 1.43
C ASP A 108 -17.57 5.67 0.09
N THR A 109 -16.90 6.44 -0.79
CA THR A 109 -17.46 6.79 -2.13
C THR A 109 -17.78 5.59 -3.02
N LYS A 110 -17.27 4.40 -2.72
CA LYS A 110 -17.48 3.18 -3.50
C LYS A 110 -18.43 2.18 -2.86
N MET A 111 -18.85 2.40 -1.62
CA MET A 111 -19.62 1.41 -0.84
C MET A 111 -21.12 1.51 -1.04
N LEU A 112 -21.63 2.71 -1.31
CA LEU A 112 -23.05 2.94 -1.54
C LEU A 112 -23.34 3.27 -3.00
N LYS A 113 -24.39 2.65 -3.52
CA LYS A 113 -25.00 3.00 -4.81
C LYS A 113 -26.13 4.00 -4.60
N SER A 114 -26.55 4.64 -5.69
CA SER A 114 -27.74 5.50 -5.68
C SER A 114 -28.92 4.73 -5.08
N SER A 115 -29.67 5.42 -4.22
CA SER A 115 -30.88 4.92 -3.58
C SER A 115 -30.70 3.89 -2.45
N GLN A 116 -29.46 3.51 -2.10
CA GLN A 116 -29.22 2.78 -0.84
C GLN A 116 -29.34 3.71 0.37
N GLU A 117 -29.79 3.16 1.50
CA GLU A 117 -29.83 3.88 2.77
C GLU A 117 -28.41 4.00 3.34
N PHE A 118 -28.10 5.12 4.00
CA PHE A 118 -26.75 5.34 4.55
C PHE A 118 -26.34 4.29 5.59
N LYS A 119 -27.30 3.71 6.32
CA LYS A 119 -27.02 2.64 7.29
C LYS A 119 -26.57 1.32 6.65
N GLU A 120 -26.67 1.19 5.33
CA GLU A 120 -26.16 0.03 4.58
C GLU A 120 -24.67 0.14 4.28
N ILE A 121 -24.01 1.26 4.61
CA ILE A 121 -22.57 1.38 4.45
C ILE A 121 -21.87 0.37 5.37
N HIS A 122 -20.91 -0.37 4.82
CA HIS A 122 -20.12 -1.32 5.58
C HIS A 122 -19.00 -0.61 6.33
N ASP A 123 -18.52 -1.22 7.42
CA ASP A 123 -17.38 -0.69 8.16
C ASP A 123 -16.13 -0.60 7.26
N SER A 124 -15.34 0.44 7.49
CA SER A 124 -14.10 0.72 6.77
C SER A 124 -12.95 0.92 7.73
N TYR A 125 -11.80 0.34 7.41
CA TYR A 125 -10.58 0.44 8.20
C TYR A 125 -9.46 1.02 7.35
N VAL A 126 -8.87 2.12 7.81
CA VAL A 126 -7.61 2.64 7.26
C VAL A 126 -6.50 2.35 8.26
N ILE A 127 -5.58 1.47 7.89
CA ILE A 127 -4.57 0.87 8.74
C ILE A 127 -3.19 1.32 8.25
N PHE A 128 -2.54 2.20 9.01
CA PHE A 128 -1.18 2.63 8.73
C PHE A 128 -0.18 1.79 9.52
N ILE A 129 0.68 1.04 8.82
CA ILE A 129 1.86 0.39 9.41
C ILE A 129 3.04 1.32 9.23
N THR A 130 3.42 2.01 10.30
CA THR A 130 4.48 3.02 10.27
C THR A 130 5.80 2.42 10.75
N ARG A 131 6.93 2.68 10.07
CA ARG A 131 8.24 2.12 10.46
C ARG A 131 8.66 2.51 11.88
N ASN A 132 8.30 3.73 12.31
CA ASN A 132 8.58 4.26 13.64
C ASN A 132 7.30 4.44 14.45
N ASP A 133 7.42 4.78 15.73
CA ASP A 133 6.27 5.18 16.52
C ASP A 133 5.74 6.57 16.10
N TYR A 134 4.83 6.60 15.13
CA TYR A 134 4.28 7.86 14.59
C TYR A 134 3.63 8.75 15.66
N MET A 135 2.89 8.15 16.60
CA MET A 135 2.19 8.89 17.67
C MET A 135 3.10 9.24 18.85
N ASN A 136 4.26 8.58 18.98
CA ASN A 136 5.22 8.73 20.09
C ASN A 136 4.62 8.46 21.48
N LEU A 137 3.75 7.46 21.58
CA LEU A 137 3.07 7.07 22.82
C LEU A 137 3.55 5.71 23.36
N GLY A 138 4.39 4.99 22.62
CA GLY A 138 5.02 3.74 23.04
C GLY A 138 4.12 2.50 22.99
N PHE A 139 2.89 2.62 22.49
CA PHE A 139 1.99 1.47 22.36
C PHE A 139 2.27 0.68 21.05
N PRO A 140 1.88 -0.61 20.98
CA PRO A 140 2.01 -1.41 19.75
C PRO A 140 1.16 -0.85 18.60
N MET A 141 0.00 -0.30 18.91
CA MET A 141 -0.92 0.30 17.94
C MET A 141 -1.87 1.31 18.59
N TYR A 142 -2.50 2.13 17.77
CA TYR A 142 -3.37 3.24 18.16
C TYR A 142 -4.69 3.16 17.39
N HIS A 143 -5.80 3.04 18.10
CA HIS A 143 -7.13 3.14 17.52
C HIS A 143 -7.61 4.59 17.60
N VAL A 144 -8.00 5.15 16.47
CA VAL A 144 -8.49 6.52 16.36
C VAL A 144 -9.95 6.46 15.98
N GLU A 145 -10.78 6.81 16.96
CA GLU A 145 -12.24 6.70 16.89
C GLU A 145 -12.90 8.06 17.12
N ARG A 146 -14.12 8.23 16.58
CA ARG A 146 -14.96 9.40 16.87
C ARG A 146 -15.78 9.15 18.13
N ASN A 147 -15.89 10.17 18.98
CA ASN A 147 -16.72 10.15 20.17
C ASN A 147 -17.69 11.34 20.22
N VAL A 148 -18.77 11.17 20.96
CA VAL A 148 -19.68 12.27 21.34
C VAL A 148 -19.02 13.02 22.48
N GLN A 149 -18.65 14.29 22.28
CA GLN A 149 -17.82 15.04 23.23
C GLN A 149 -18.47 15.20 24.61
N GLU A 150 -19.79 15.35 24.64
CA GLU A 150 -20.55 15.59 25.88
C GLU A 150 -20.67 14.35 26.77
N SER A 151 -20.75 13.16 26.17
CA SER A 151 -20.91 11.89 26.90
C SER A 151 -19.63 11.06 26.97
N GLY A 152 -18.69 11.27 26.04
CA GLY A 152 -17.52 10.41 25.84
C GLY A 152 -17.83 9.09 25.14
N GLU A 153 -19.09 8.83 24.79
CA GLU A 153 -19.51 7.59 24.13
C GLU A 153 -18.95 7.50 22.71
N LEU A 154 -18.66 6.28 22.27
CA LEU A 154 -18.23 6.01 20.90
C LEU A 154 -19.35 6.40 19.93
N PHE A 155 -19.00 7.12 18.86
CA PHE A 155 -19.98 7.53 17.85
C PHE A 155 -20.48 6.36 17.01
N GLY A 156 -19.60 5.38 16.74
CA GLY A 156 -19.98 4.11 16.12
C GLY A 156 -20.46 4.23 14.68
N ASP A 157 -19.79 5.05 13.86
CA ASP A 157 -20.14 5.26 12.44
C ASP A 157 -19.49 4.26 11.46
N GLY A 158 -18.83 3.23 11.98
CA GLY A 158 -18.17 2.19 11.19
C GLY A 158 -16.88 2.63 10.50
N SER A 159 -16.38 3.84 10.77
CA SER A 159 -15.16 4.37 10.16
C SER A 159 -14.00 4.33 11.15
N HIS A 160 -13.07 3.41 10.92
CA HIS A 160 -11.97 3.10 11.82
C HIS A 160 -10.62 3.52 11.22
N ILE A 161 -9.76 4.09 12.06
CA ILE A 161 -8.37 4.38 11.69
C ILE A 161 -7.46 3.73 12.73
N ILE A 162 -6.48 2.96 12.26
CA ILE A 162 -5.52 2.25 13.11
C ILE A 162 -4.10 2.63 12.67
N TYR A 163 -3.25 2.97 13.63
CA TYR A 163 -1.82 3.15 13.39
C TYR A 163 -1.03 2.09 14.14
N LEU A 164 -0.28 1.25 13.42
CA LEU A 164 0.67 0.32 14.00
C LEU A 164 2.04 0.99 14.15
N ASN A 165 2.65 0.75 15.32
CA ASN A 165 4.00 1.16 15.64
C ASN A 165 4.99 0.08 15.21
N GLY A 166 5.56 0.22 14.02
CA GLY A 166 6.56 -0.69 13.46
C GLY A 166 7.90 -0.69 14.18
N SER A 167 8.13 0.20 15.15
CA SER A 167 9.31 0.17 16.02
C SER A 167 9.07 -0.56 17.35
N TYR A 168 7.83 -0.97 17.63
CA TYR A 168 7.48 -1.69 18.86
C TYR A 168 8.15 -3.06 18.91
N LYS A 169 8.77 -3.38 20.05
CA LYS A 169 9.55 -4.61 20.28
C LYS A 169 9.10 -5.29 21.56
N ASN A 170 8.30 -6.34 21.42
CA ASN A 170 7.87 -7.19 22.52
C ASN A 170 7.41 -8.55 21.97
N ASP A 171 8.27 -9.56 22.07
CA ASP A 171 8.00 -10.88 21.51
C ASP A 171 6.96 -11.68 22.33
N SER A 172 6.45 -11.14 23.44
CA SER A 172 5.33 -11.72 24.19
C SER A 172 3.96 -11.21 23.73
N ASP A 173 3.92 -10.15 22.93
CA ASP A 173 2.71 -9.55 22.36
C ASP A 173 2.53 -9.99 20.90
N PRO A 174 1.35 -10.47 20.48
CA PRO A 174 1.09 -10.80 19.07
C PRO A 174 1.41 -9.67 18.09
N VAL A 175 1.07 -8.41 18.42
CA VAL A 175 1.42 -7.27 17.54
C VAL A 175 2.92 -7.00 17.57
N GLY A 176 3.59 -7.20 18.70
CA GLY A 176 5.05 -7.11 18.80
C GLY A 176 5.79 -8.14 17.93
N LYS A 177 5.31 -9.39 17.89
CA LYS A 177 5.81 -10.42 16.96
C LYS A 177 5.51 -10.07 15.51
N LEU A 178 4.32 -9.55 15.23
CA LEU A 178 3.94 -9.13 13.88
C LEU A 178 4.90 -8.03 13.37
N MET A 179 5.16 -7.01 14.20
CA MET A 179 6.08 -5.95 13.85
C MET A 179 7.53 -6.42 13.80
N HIS A 180 7.90 -7.45 14.57
CA HIS A 180 9.19 -8.13 14.39
C HIS A 180 9.32 -8.71 12.99
N ASP A 181 8.35 -9.51 12.56
CA ASP A 181 8.37 -10.14 11.25
C ASP A 181 8.36 -9.11 10.11
N PHE A 182 7.61 -8.01 10.27
CA PHE A 182 7.61 -6.94 9.27
C PHE A 182 8.99 -6.28 9.07
N ARG A 183 9.84 -6.28 10.10
CA ARG A 183 11.22 -5.76 10.05
C ARG A 183 12.23 -6.80 9.57
N CYS A 184 11.90 -8.08 9.58
CA CYS A 184 12.82 -9.13 9.17
C CYS A 184 13.09 -9.07 7.66
N THR A 185 14.36 -9.15 7.29
CA THR A 185 14.79 -9.31 5.89
C THR A 185 14.86 -10.77 5.47
N SER A 186 14.79 -11.69 6.43
CA SER A 186 14.92 -13.14 6.23
C SER A 186 13.74 -13.88 6.86
N ALA A 187 13.20 -14.86 6.13
CA ALA A 187 12.08 -15.67 6.59
C ALA A 187 12.42 -16.60 7.76
N VAL A 188 13.70 -16.98 7.93
CA VAL A 188 14.10 -17.90 9.01
C VAL A 188 14.04 -17.23 10.39
N ASP A 189 14.06 -15.90 10.42
CA ASP A 189 14.00 -15.12 11.64
C ASP A 189 12.55 -14.78 12.04
N MET A 190 11.56 -15.08 11.19
CA MET A 190 10.16 -14.72 11.42
C MET A 190 9.46 -15.68 12.40
N PHE A 191 8.58 -15.15 13.23
CA PHE A 191 7.74 -15.90 14.17
C PHE A 191 6.56 -16.58 13.48
N TYR A 192 5.87 -15.88 12.59
CA TYR A 192 4.62 -16.33 11.97
C TYR A 192 4.86 -16.98 10.61
N GLN A 193 4.38 -18.21 10.45
CA GLN A 193 4.59 -18.99 9.24
C GLN A 193 3.81 -18.45 8.05
N GLU A 194 2.69 -17.78 8.32
CA GLU A 194 1.84 -17.08 7.37
C GLU A 194 2.60 -15.97 6.66
N LEU A 195 3.58 -15.32 7.33
CA LEU A 195 4.48 -14.33 6.74
C LEU A 195 5.79 -14.96 6.24
N ALA A 196 6.36 -15.90 7.01
CA ALA A 196 7.63 -16.55 6.68
C ALA A 196 7.57 -17.31 5.35
N LYS A 197 6.45 -18.01 5.07
CA LYS A 197 6.29 -18.78 3.82
C LYS A 197 6.35 -17.91 2.56
N PRO A 198 5.53 -16.86 2.39
CA PRO A 198 5.61 -16.03 1.19
C PRO A 198 6.94 -15.27 1.11
N VAL A 199 7.47 -14.73 2.21
CA VAL A 199 8.79 -14.06 2.20
C VAL A 199 9.91 -15.04 1.80
N GLY A 200 9.88 -16.25 2.35
CA GLY A 200 10.82 -17.32 2.00
C GLY A 200 10.69 -17.77 0.54
N TYR A 201 9.47 -17.80 0.00
CA TYR A 201 9.26 -18.07 -1.43
C TYR A 201 9.91 -16.97 -2.29
N PHE A 202 9.57 -15.70 -2.05
CA PHE A 202 10.02 -14.58 -2.88
C PHE A 202 11.54 -14.32 -2.80
N LYS A 203 12.16 -14.58 -1.64
CA LYS A 203 13.60 -14.36 -1.44
C LYS A 203 14.45 -15.62 -1.59
N GLY A 204 13.89 -16.80 -1.37
CA GLY A 204 14.64 -18.07 -1.29
C GLY A 204 14.53 -18.95 -2.54
N THR A 205 13.55 -18.73 -3.41
CA THR A 205 13.34 -19.56 -4.61
C THR A 205 13.63 -18.79 -5.89
N GLU A 206 14.15 -19.46 -6.91
CA GLU A 206 14.39 -18.87 -8.23
C GLU A 206 13.10 -18.28 -8.83
N GLY A 207 11.99 -19.02 -8.77
CA GLY A 207 10.70 -18.57 -9.26
C GLY A 207 10.13 -17.37 -8.48
N GLY A 208 10.40 -17.28 -7.19
CA GLY A 208 10.05 -16.12 -6.37
C GLY A 208 10.89 -14.90 -6.72
N ARG A 209 12.22 -15.05 -6.78
CA ARG A 209 13.17 -13.98 -7.14
C ARG A 209 12.85 -13.40 -8.51
N ASN A 210 12.61 -14.25 -9.51
CA ASN A 210 12.24 -13.82 -10.85
C ASN A 210 10.96 -12.98 -10.88
N LYS A 211 9.96 -13.29 -10.04
CA LYS A 211 8.76 -12.47 -9.92
C LYS A 211 9.07 -11.11 -9.31
N VAL A 212 9.91 -11.04 -8.29
CA VAL A 212 10.29 -9.76 -7.65
C VAL A 212 11.11 -8.91 -8.62
N CYS A 213 12.13 -9.47 -9.27
CA CYS A 213 12.95 -8.75 -10.26
C CYS A 213 12.06 -8.19 -11.38
N LYS A 214 11.16 -9.01 -11.94
CA LYS A 214 10.22 -8.53 -12.97
C LYS A 214 9.32 -7.41 -12.45
N ALA A 215 8.78 -7.53 -11.24
CA ALA A 215 7.97 -6.48 -10.64
C ALA A 215 8.78 -5.18 -10.41
N MET A 216 10.06 -5.31 -10.07
CA MET A 216 10.98 -4.18 -9.88
C MET A 216 11.26 -3.47 -11.20
N GLU A 217 11.52 -4.21 -12.28
CA GLU A 217 11.67 -3.67 -13.64
C GLU A 217 10.40 -2.94 -14.09
N GLU A 218 9.24 -3.57 -13.95
CA GLU A 218 7.94 -2.98 -14.31
C GLU A 218 7.66 -1.70 -13.51
N ARG A 219 8.10 -1.63 -12.24
CA ARG A 219 8.02 -0.43 -11.42
C ARG A 219 8.93 0.67 -11.93
N ILE A 220 10.21 0.37 -12.20
CA ILE A 220 11.19 1.33 -12.72
C ILE A 220 10.71 1.90 -14.06
N ASP A 221 10.21 1.06 -14.97
CA ASP A 221 9.69 1.52 -16.25
C ASP A 221 8.46 2.42 -16.09
N ARG A 222 7.56 2.09 -15.15
CA ARG A 222 6.40 2.92 -14.85
C ARG A 222 6.82 4.30 -14.32
N GLU A 223 7.72 4.35 -13.36
CA GLU A 223 8.24 5.60 -12.79
C GLU A 223 8.99 6.45 -13.83
N ARG A 224 9.74 5.79 -14.74
CA ARG A 224 10.38 6.43 -15.90
C ARG A 224 9.33 7.07 -16.82
N ILE A 225 8.26 6.36 -17.16
CA ILE A 225 7.17 6.88 -17.99
C ILE A 225 6.43 8.04 -17.32
N GLU A 226 6.17 7.96 -16.01
CA GLU A 226 5.57 9.06 -15.25
C GLU A 226 6.44 10.31 -15.27
N THR A 227 7.75 10.14 -15.04
CA THR A 227 8.72 11.24 -15.11
C THR A 227 8.74 11.89 -16.49
N LEU A 228 8.77 11.08 -17.56
CA LEU A 228 8.69 11.58 -18.94
C LEU A 228 7.39 12.34 -19.20
N PHE A 229 6.26 11.83 -18.72
CA PHE A 229 4.96 12.49 -18.85
C PHE A 229 4.96 13.88 -18.21
N ASP A 230 5.48 14.01 -16.99
CA ASP A 230 5.56 15.30 -16.28
C ASP A 230 6.50 16.28 -16.97
N ILE A 231 7.64 15.82 -17.49
CA ILE A 231 8.55 16.66 -18.26
C ILE A 231 7.86 17.15 -19.54
N VAL A 232 7.21 16.26 -20.30
CA VAL A 232 6.46 16.64 -21.53
C VAL A 232 5.39 17.67 -21.20
N LYS A 233 4.60 17.45 -20.15
CA LYS A 233 3.57 18.40 -19.68
C LYS A 233 4.16 19.76 -19.30
N ASN A 234 5.33 19.78 -18.65
CA ASN A 234 6.03 21.00 -18.29
C ASN A 234 6.55 21.75 -19.53
N LEU A 235 7.09 21.06 -20.54
CA LEU A 235 7.52 21.67 -21.80
C LEU A 235 6.34 22.23 -22.60
N MET A 236 5.21 21.53 -22.64
CA MET A 236 3.97 22.02 -23.25
C MET A 236 3.54 23.35 -22.60
N LYS A 237 3.58 23.42 -21.26
CA LYS A 237 3.19 24.62 -20.51
C LYS A 237 4.18 25.77 -20.67
N SER A 238 5.49 25.50 -20.56
CA SER A 238 6.52 26.54 -20.52
C SER A 238 6.90 27.06 -21.91
N MET A 239 6.97 26.17 -22.90
CA MET A 239 7.41 26.49 -24.27
C MET A 239 6.27 26.54 -25.27
N LYS A 240 5.01 26.36 -24.83
CA LYS A 240 3.80 26.35 -25.67
C LYS A 240 3.87 25.33 -26.82
N MET A 241 4.54 24.21 -26.58
CA MET A 241 4.67 23.12 -27.54
C MET A 241 3.44 22.21 -27.48
N THR A 242 3.14 21.52 -28.58
CA THR A 242 2.25 20.36 -28.54
C THR A 242 2.96 19.18 -27.85
N ALA A 243 2.20 18.18 -27.39
CA ALA A 243 2.77 16.97 -26.82
C ALA A 243 3.75 16.29 -27.81
N GLU A 244 3.38 16.21 -29.09
CA GLU A 244 4.21 15.62 -30.14
C GLU A 244 5.52 16.40 -30.37
N GLN A 245 5.46 17.73 -30.38
CA GLN A 245 6.65 18.57 -30.50
C GLN A 245 7.57 18.39 -29.28
N ALA A 246 7.02 18.36 -28.07
CA ALA A 246 7.78 18.18 -26.83
C ALA A 246 8.45 16.79 -26.79
N MET A 247 7.72 15.72 -27.11
CA MET A 247 8.28 14.36 -27.21
C MET A 247 9.38 14.27 -28.29
N THR A 248 9.25 15.02 -29.38
CA THR A 248 10.27 15.11 -30.44
C THR A 248 11.51 15.86 -30.01
N ALA A 249 11.36 17.00 -29.32
CA ALA A 249 12.50 17.73 -28.80
C ALA A 249 13.28 16.95 -27.74
N MET A 250 12.60 16.09 -26.98
CA MET A 250 13.22 15.20 -25.99
C MET A 250 13.81 13.92 -26.60
N CYS A 251 13.66 13.68 -27.90
CA CYS A 251 14.07 12.44 -28.57
C CYS A 251 13.50 11.18 -27.90
N ILE A 252 12.25 11.24 -27.41
CA ILE A 252 11.59 10.09 -26.77
C ILE A 252 11.42 8.96 -27.78
N SER A 253 11.70 7.72 -27.36
CA SER A 253 11.59 6.51 -28.18
C SER A 253 10.16 6.29 -28.69
N ASP A 254 10.00 5.64 -29.85
CA ASP A 254 8.68 5.38 -30.42
C ASP A 254 7.80 4.50 -29.51
N SER A 255 8.41 3.56 -28.78
CA SER A 255 7.72 2.72 -27.79
C SER A 255 7.16 3.55 -26.63
N ASP A 256 7.95 4.46 -26.06
CA ASP A 256 7.49 5.30 -24.96
C ASP A 256 6.46 6.35 -25.44
N ARG A 257 6.62 6.88 -26.66
CA ARG A 257 5.63 7.78 -27.28
C ARG A 257 4.26 7.14 -27.42
N ALA A 258 4.19 5.87 -27.81
CA ALA A 258 2.92 5.16 -27.95
C ALA A 258 2.18 5.03 -26.60
N ILE A 259 2.93 4.95 -25.49
CA ILE A 259 2.37 4.91 -24.13
C ILE A 259 1.92 6.31 -23.72
N LEU A 260 2.80 7.31 -23.85
CA LEU A 260 2.55 8.69 -23.44
C LEU A 260 1.39 9.34 -24.20
N SER A 261 1.27 9.07 -25.51
CA SER A 261 0.20 9.63 -26.35
C SER A 261 -1.20 9.23 -25.91
N LYS A 262 -1.36 8.16 -25.12
CA LYS A 262 -2.66 7.74 -24.56
C LYS A 262 -3.07 8.54 -23.32
N ARG A 263 -2.14 9.33 -22.76
CA ARG A 263 -2.32 10.08 -21.51
C ARG A 263 -2.58 11.58 -21.72
N PHE A 264 -2.39 12.08 -22.95
CA PHE A 264 -2.67 13.45 -23.38
C PHE A 264 -3.91 13.48 -24.27
#